data_AF-A0AAD9U932-F1
#
_entry.id   AF-A0AAD9U932-F1
#
_cell.length_a   1.000
_cell.length_b   1.000
_cell.length_c   1.000
_cell.angle_alpha   90.00
_cell.angle_beta   90.00
_cell.angle_gamma   90.00
#
_symmetry.space_group_name_H-M   'P 1'
#
loop_
_entity.id
_entity.type
_entity.pdbx_description
1 polymer ?
#
loop_
_entity_poly.entity_id
_entity_poly.type
_entity_poly.pdbx_seq_one_letter_code
_entity_poly.pdbx_strand_id
1 'polypeptide(L)' 'SNWNQWTSSLSLGQVFLVLPATPEASPSGGFIQPDALASEVLPTIKDSPKYGGVMLWSRQYDQ' A
#
# COMPACT_ATOMS: atom_id res chain seq x y z
N SER A 1 -14.32 1.35 -1.76
CA SER A 1 -12.90 1.14 -2.06
C SER A 1 -12.57 -0.34 -1.90
N ASN A 2 -11.67 -0.90 -2.71
CA ASN A 2 -11.22 -2.29 -2.56
C ASN A 2 -10.56 -2.53 -1.19
N TRP A 3 -9.86 -1.53 -0.65
CA TRP A 3 -9.26 -1.57 0.69
C TRP A 3 -10.29 -1.90 1.79
N ASN A 4 -11.43 -1.20 1.83
CA ASN A 4 -12.42 -1.41 2.88
C ASN A 4 -13.04 -2.81 2.80
N GLN A 5 -13.17 -3.38 1.60
CA GLN A 5 -13.66 -4.76 1.43
C GLN A 5 -12.64 -5.77 1.97
N TRP A 6 -11.36 -5.58 1.66
CA TRP A 6 -10.26 -6.43 2.17
C TRP A 6 -10.11 -6.34 3.68
N THR A 7 -10.17 -5.15 4.26
CA THR A 7 -10.06 -5.01 5.72
C THR A 7 -11.31 -5.52 6.42
N SER A 8 -12.49 -5.46 5.81
CA SER A 8 -13.72 -5.94 6.45
C SER A 8 -13.90 -7.46 6.36
N SER A 9 -13.32 -8.11 5.34
CA SER A 9 -13.47 -9.55 5.12
C SER A 9 -12.62 -10.43 6.03
N LEU A 10 -11.57 -9.89 6.64
CA LEU A 10 -10.67 -10.62 7.54
C LEU A 10 -11.18 -10.56 8.98
N SER A 11 -11.30 -11.68 9.68
CA SER A 11 -11.68 -11.69 11.10
C SER A 11 -10.51 -11.40 12.04
N LEU A 12 -9.29 -11.74 11.65
CA LEU A 12 -8.04 -11.58 12.39
C LEU A 12 -6.87 -11.28 11.44
N GLY A 13 -5.83 -10.63 11.95
CA GLY A 13 -4.59 -10.32 11.21
C GLY A 13 -4.47 -8.86 10.75
N GLN A 14 -3.37 -8.57 10.06
CA GLN A 14 -3.04 -7.26 9.52
C GLN A 14 -2.95 -7.29 7.99
N VAL A 15 -3.39 -6.22 7.35
CA VAL A 15 -3.33 -6.01 5.90
C VAL A 15 -2.20 -5.04 5.59
N PHE A 16 -1.32 -5.45 4.69
CA PHE A 16 -0.22 -4.62 4.21
C PHE A 16 -0.52 -4.17 2.78
N LEU A 17 -0.31 -2.88 2.51
CA LEU A 17 -0.40 -2.36 1.15
C LEU A 17 0.95 -2.61 0.46
N VAL A 18 0.97 -3.45 -0.56
CA VAL A 18 2.19 -3.74 -1.34
C VAL A 18 2.29 -2.75 -2.49
N LEU A 19 3.40 -2.03 -2.59
CA LEU A 19 3.65 -1.04 -3.64
C LEU A 19 5.01 -1.27 -4.31
N PRO A 20 5.12 -1.02 -5.63
CA PRO A 20 6.40 -0.92 -6.31
C PRO A 20 7.19 0.27 -5.76
N ALA A 21 8.48 0.06 -5.46
CA ALA A 21 9.37 1.12 -4.95
C ALA A 21 9.74 2.15 -6.03
N THR A 22 9.80 1.74 -7.30
CA THR A 22 9.98 2.64 -8.44
C THR A 22 9.05 2.28 -9.60
N PRO A 23 8.85 3.19 -10.57
CA PRO A 23 8.16 2.85 -11.82
C PRO A 23 8.81 1.67 -12.56
N GLU A 24 10.14 1.51 -12.46
CA GLU A 24 10.85 0.39 -13.11
C GLU A 24 10.57 -0.95 -12.43
N ALA A 25 10.25 -0.94 -11.14
CA ALA A 25 9.90 -2.16 -10.39
C ALA A 25 8.55 -2.77 -10.83
N SER A 26 7.70 -1.99 -11.50
CA SER A 26 6.46 -2.49 -12.11
C SER A 26 6.20 -1.80 -13.45
N PRO A 27 6.74 -2.35 -14.56
CA PRO A 27 6.59 -1.80 -15.91
C PRO A 27 5.13 -1.71 -16.37
N SER A 28 4.26 -2.52 -15.76
CA SER A 28 2.82 -2.57 -16.02
C SER A 28 2.03 -1.50 -15.27
N GLY A 29 2.68 -0.65 -14.47
CA GLY A 29 2.07 0.37 -13.63
C GLY A 29 1.88 -0.04 -12.16
N GLY A 30 1.26 0.84 -11.37
CA GLY A 30 1.02 0.62 -9.94
C GLY A 30 2.00 1.32 -9.00
N PHE A 31 3.01 2.03 -9.54
CA PHE A 31 3.80 2.98 -8.76
C PHE A 31 2.94 4.19 -8.37
N ILE A 32 3.03 4.59 -7.11
CA ILE A 32 2.38 5.78 -6.56
C ILE A 32 3.49 6.68 -6.04
N GLN A 33 3.47 7.96 -6.43
CA GLN A 33 4.45 8.92 -5.93
C GLN A 33 4.35 9.04 -4.40
N PRO A 34 5.47 9.19 -3.67
CA PRO A 34 5.47 9.26 -2.21
C PRO A 34 4.54 10.34 -1.64
N ASP A 35 4.50 11.51 -2.27
CA ASP A 35 3.62 12.61 -1.85
C ASP A 35 2.14 12.23 -1.97
N ALA A 36 1.73 11.68 -3.13
CA ALA A 36 0.36 11.22 -3.35
C ALA A 36 -0.01 10.04 -2.43
N LEU A 37 0.93 9.13 -2.17
CA LEU A 37 0.76 8.05 -1.20
C LEU A 37 0.49 8.63 0.19
N ALA A 38 1.25 9.65 0.61
CA ALA A 38 1.12 10.26 1.92
C ALA A 38 -0.15 11.11 2.08
N SER A 39 -0.56 11.86 1.06
CA SER A 39 -1.69 12.78 1.14
C SER A 39 -3.04 12.13 0.85
N GLU A 40 -3.10 11.13 -0.03
CA GLU A 40 -4.38 10.58 -0.52
C GLU A 40 -4.65 9.16 -0.01
N VAL A 41 -3.61 8.33 0.07
CA VAL A 41 -3.77 6.89 0.35
C VAL A 41 -3.57 6.58 1.84
N LEU A 42 -2.49 7.06 2.46
CA LEU A 42 -2.20 6.83 3.87
C LEU A 42 -3.34 7.24 4.82
N PRO A 43 -4.02 8.39 4.66
CA PRO A 43 -5.11 8.78 5.55
C PRO A 43 -6.29 7.80 5.48
N THR A 44 -6.58 7.27 4.30
CA THR A 44 -7.68 6.32 4.07
C THR A 44 -7.35 4.93 4.63
N ILE A 45 -6.12 4.46 4.44
CA ILE A 45 -5.77 3.09 4.85
C ILE A 45 -5.45 2.98 6.35
N LYS A 46 -4.87 4.02 6.95
CA LYS A 46 -4.54 4.07 8.39
C LYS A 46 -5.76 4.14 9.29
N ASP A 47 -6.90 4.59 8.78
CA ASP A 47 -8.18 4.58 9.52
C ASP A 47 -8.66 3.16 9.82
N SER A 48 -8.17 2.16 9.07
CA SER A 48 -8.50 0.76 9.33
C SER A 48 -7.70 0.21 10.52
N PRO A 49 -8.34 -0.39 11.54
CA PRO A 49 -7.64 -1.01 12.68
C PRO A 49 -6.81 -2.24 12.27
N LYS A 50 -6.97 -2.71 11.02
CA LYS A 50 -6.23 -3.85 10.46
C LYS A 50 -5.06 -3.42 9.59
N TYR A 51 -4.77 -2.13 9.47
CA TYR A 51 -3.60 -1.66 8.74
C TYR A 51 -2.31 -2.13 9.44
N GLY A 52 -1.49 -2.91 8.71
CA GLY A 52 -0.20 -3.41 9.18
C GLY A 52 0.99 -2.56 8.75
N GLY A 53 0.88 -1.86 7.63
CA GLY A 53 1.98 -1.08 7.05
C GLY A 53 1.95 -1.05 5.52
N VAL A 54 3.00 -0.47 4.94
CA VAL A 54 3.31 -0.56 3.51
C VAL A 54 4.47 -1.51 3.33
N MET A 55 4.37 -2.40 2.35
CA MET A 55 5.47 -3.26 1.91
C MET A 55 5.94 -2.78 0.55
N LEU A 56 7.21 -2.41 0.46
CA LEU A 56 7.81 -1.96 -0.80
C LEU A 56 8.48 -3.13 -1.52
N TRP A 57 8.19 -3.25 -2.82
CA TRP A 57 8.82 -4.21 -3.70
C TRP A 57 9.59 -3.50 -4.82
N SER A 58 10.88 -3.71 -5.05
CA SER A 58 11.85 -4.55 -4.34
C SER A 58 12.94 -3.69 -3.68
N ARG A 59 13.63 -4.23 -2.67
CA ARG A 59 14.74 -3.56 -1.96
C ARG A 59 15.81 -2.97 -2.89
N GLN A 60 15.98 -3.53 -4.10
CA GLN A 60 16.95 -3.06 -5.08
C GLN A 60 16.60 -1.68 -5.67
N TYR A 61 15.31 -1.33 -5.65
CA TYR A 61 14.79 -0.06 -6.17
C TYR A 61 14.41 0.92 -5.05
N ASP A 62 14.57 0.52 -3.78
CA ASP A 62 14.30 1.34 -2.60
C ASP A 62 15.59 2.12 -2.23
N GLN A 63 15.84 3.25 -2.93
CA GLN A 63 16.99 4.15 -2.71
C GLN A 63 16.65 5.34 -1.82
#